data_AF-A0AA37H7K2-F1
#
_entry.id   AF-A0AA37H7K2-F1
#
_cell.length_a   1.000
_cell.length_b   1.000
_cell.length_c   1.000
_cell.angle_alpha   90.00
_cell.angle_beta   90.00
_cell.angle_gamma   90.00
#
_symmetry.space_group_name_H-M   'P 1'
#
loop_
_entity.id
_entity.type
_entity.pdbx_description
1 polymer ?
#
loop_
_entity_poly.entity_id
_entity_poly.type
_entity_poly.pdbx_seq_one_letter_code
_entity_poly.pdbx_strand_id
1 'polypeptide(L)'
;MSGRLPASLVLVLCLAGPAVAQSGAAPNVDLLMQMSGRVSGEELASRVATAGTFPLGSRDNPVRVLGPHGERAFLARLRCPAGDAPAFHRIGSFGAGPYESIIDGYAVRCAGAGEAVVYMDMYHPGHDETQAPAGFALAH
;
A
#
# COMPACT_ATOMS: atom_id res chain seq x y z
N MET A 1 6.30 -73.95 50.99
CA MET A 1 4.83 -73.97 51.12
C MET A 1 4.26 -72.95 50.15
N SER A 2 3.44 -73.43 49.22
CA SER A 2 2.94 -72.72 48.04
C SER A 2 1.93 -71.63 48.38
N GLY A 3 2.08 -70.45 47.76
CA GLY A 3 1.14 -69.33 47.81
C GLY A 3 0.74 -68.89 46.39
N ARG A 4 -0.53 -68.49 46.25
CA ARG A 4 -1.36 -68.50 45.03
C ARG A 4 -1.22 -67.24 44.14
N LEU A 5 -1.58 -67.41 42.86
CA LEU A 5 -2.00 -66.45 41.80
C LEU A 5 -2.80 -65.22 42.31
N PRO A 6 -2.85 -64.05 41.62
CA PRO A 6 -3.36 -63.95 40.24
C PRO A 6 -2.82 -62.83 39.31
N ALA A 7 -3.26 -62.93 38.05
CA ALA A 7 -3.10 -61.99 36.95
C ALA A 7 -3.52 -60.55 37.29
N SER A 8 -2.82 -59.58 36.71
CA SER A 8 -3.33 -58.21 36.53
C SER A 8 -2.78 -57.63 35.23
N LEU A 9 -3.69 -57.55 34.26
CA LEU A 9 -3.56 -56.84 33.00
C LEU A 9 -3.62 -55.34 33.31
N VAL A 10 -2.51 -54.62 33.15
CA VAL A 10 -2.50 -53.15 33.29
C VAL A 10 -2.53 -52.54 31.90
N LEU A 11 -3.71 -52.08 31.50
CA LEU A 11 -3.94 -51.24 30.33
C LEU A 11 -3.43 -49.83 30.66
N VAL A 12 -2.28 -49.44 30.10
CA VAL A 12 -1.76 -48.07 30.22
C VAL A 12 -2.50 -47.19 29.21
N LEU A 13 -3.38 -46.35 29.73
CA LEU A 13 -4.14 -45.35 29.00
C LEU A 13 -3.22 -44.16 28.67
N CYS A 14 -2.89 -43.96 27.39
CA CYS A 14 -2.16 -42.78 26.92
C CYS A 14 -3.03 -41.53 27.12
N LEU A 15 -2.72 -40.71 28.13
CA LEU A 15 -3.31 -39.39 28.29
C LEU A 15 -2.71 -38.45 27.23
N ALA A 16 -3.41 -38.31 26.11
CA ALA A 16 -3.20 -37.22 25.17
C ALA A 16 -3.57 -35.90 25.87
N GLY A 17 -2.58 -35.08 26.19
CA GLY A 17 -2.80 -33.71 26.66
C GLY A 17 -3.49 -32.88 25.57
N PRO A 18 -4.27 -31.84 25.93
CA PRO A 18 -4.91 -31.01 24.93
C PRO A 18 -3.80 -30.28 24.16
N ALA A 19 -3.76 -30.50 22.85
CA ALA A 19 -3.03 -29.62 21.95
C ALA A 19 -3.65 -28.22 22.11
N VAL A 20 -2.90 -27.30 22.72
CA VAL A 20 -3.24 -25.89 22.68
C VAL A 20 -3.15 -25.50 21.21
N ALA A 21 -4.31 -25.38 20.56
CA ALA A 21 -4.42 -24.89 19.21
C ALA A 21 -3.74 -23.51 19.17
N GLN A 22 -2.69 -23.39 18.37
CA GLN A 22 -2.14 -22.08 18.03
C GLN A 22 -3.28 -21.30 17.37
N SER A 23 -3.83 -20.33 18.10
CA SER A 23 -4.79 -19.38 17.54
C SER A 23 -4.03 -18.61 16.47
N GLY A 24 -4.22 -19.01 15.21
CA GLY A 24 -3.79 -18.22 14.08
C GLY A 24 -4.43 -16.85 14.24
N ALA A 25 -3.59 -15.82 14.44
CA ALA A 25 -4.06 -14.45 14.51
C ALA A 25 -4.97 -14.22 13.31
N ALA A 26 -6.25 -13.90 13.56
CA ALA A 26 -7.13 -13.42 12.52
C ALA A 26 -6.39 -12.31 11.76
N PRO A 27 -6.45 -12.27 10.42
CA PRO A 27 -5.81 -11.19 9.67
C PRO A 27 -6.32 -9.87 10.25
N ASN A 28 -5.40 -8.99 10.62
CA ASN A 28 -5.75 -7.68 11.16
C ASN A 28 -6.53 -6.94 10.05
N VAL A 29 -7.86 -6.94 10.15
CA VAL A 29 -8.77 -6.35 9.17
C VAL A 29 -8.48 -4.87 8.96
N ASP A 30 -7.98 -4.17 9.99
CA ASP A 30 -7.52 -2.78 9.85
C ASP A 30 -6.25 -2.69 9.00
N LEU A 31 -5.30 -3.62 9.13
CA LEU A 31 -4.13 -3.70 8.25
C LEU A 31 -4.52 -4.09 6.82
N LEU A 32 -5.48 -5.00 6.66
CA LEU A 32 -5.96 -5.40 5.33
C LEU A 32 -6.68 -4.23 4.62
N MET A 33 -7.49 -3.46 5.35
CA MET A 33 -8.15 -2.25 4.83
C MET A 33 -7.17 -1.11 4.55
N GLN A 34 -6.08 -1.01 5.32
CA GLN A 34 -4.96 -0.12 5.00
C GLN A 34 -4.30 -0.50 3.67
N MET A 35 -4.24 -1.79 3.34
CA MET A 35 -3.58 -2.30 2.14
C MET A 35 -4.47 -2.33 0.89
N SER A 36 -5.78 -2.18 1.03
CA SER A 36 -6.75 -2.20 -0.08
C SER A 36 -7.27 -0.83 -0.49
N GLY A 37 -6.82 0.25 0.18
CA GLY A 37 -7.48 1.55 0.12
C GLY A 37 -8.69 1.59 1.05
N ARG A 38 -8.82 2.66 1.84
CA ARG A 38 -9.87 2.78 2.87
C ARG A 38 -11.24 3.17 2.32
N VAL A 39 -11.30 3.72 1.11
CA VAL A 39 -12.52 4.19 0.46
C VAL A 39 -12.60 3.63 -0.96
N SER A 40 -13.82 3.35 -1.43
CA SER A 40 -14.08 2.82 -2.78
C SER A 40 -15.44 3.28 -3.30
N GLY A 41 -15.74 3.00 -4.58
CA GLY A 41 -17.05 3.30 -5.17
C GLY A 41 -17.38 4.80 -5.23
N GLU A 42 -18.62 5.15 -4.90
CA GLU A 42 -19.12 6.53 -4.92
C GLU A 42 -18.34 7.48 -4.01
N GLU A 43 -17.97 7.00 -2.81
CA GLU A 43 -17.20 7.80 -1.86
C GLU A 43 -15.82 8.18 -2.41
N LEU A 44 -15.12 7.20 -3.03
CA LEU A 44 -13.86 7.48 -3.72
C LEU A 44 -14.07 8.49 -4.86
N ALA A 45 -15.13 8.35 -5.65
CA ALA A 45 -15.42 9.28 -6.74
C ALA A 45 -15.65 10.73 -6.25
N SER A 46 -16.39 10.90 -5.15
CA SER A 46 -16.64 12.20 -4.50
C SER A 46 -15.34 12.85 -4.02
N ARG A 47 -14.47 12.06 -3.38
CA ARG A 47 -13.15 12.52 -2.92
C ARG A 47 -12.22 12.87 -4.06
N VAL A 48 -12.22 12.09 -5.15
CA VAL A 48 -11.46 12.40 -6.36
C VAL A 48 -11.95 13.71 -6.98
N ALA A 49 -13.26 13.95 -7.03
CA ALA A 49 -13.80 15.22 -7.53
C ALA A 49 -13.35 16.41 -6.65
N THR A 50 -13.36 16.24 -5.33
CA THR A 50 -12.89 17.27 -4.39
C THR A 50 -11.39 17.53 -4.53
N ALA A 51 -10.58 16.46 -4.54
CA ALA A 51 -9.13 16.53 -4.75
C ALA A 51 -8.78 17.18 -6.09
N GLY A 52 -9.57 16.94 -7.15
CA GLY A 52 -9.38 17.54 -8.47
C GLY A 52 -9.42 19.08 -8.51
N THR A 53 -9.83 19.73 -7.43
CA THR A 53 -9.76 21.20 -7.28
C THR A 53 -8.36 21.71 -6.93
N PHE A 54 -7.44 20.81 -6.52
CA PHE A 54 -6.04 21.10 -6.24
C PHE A 54 -5.12 20.62 -7.38
N PRO A 55 -3.91 21.18 -7.54
CA PRO A 55 -2.98 20.75 -8.57
C PRO A 55 -2.62 19.26 -8.44
N LEU A 56 -2.69 18.51 -9.54
CA LEU A 56 -2.29 17.10 -9.55
C LEU A 56 -0.83 16.93 -9.11
N GLY A 57 -0.58 15.91 -8.29
CA GLY A 57 0.73 15.64 -7.67
C GLY A 57 0.99 16.46 -6.41
N SER A 58 0.06 17.31 -5.98
CA SER A 58 0.11 17.95 -4.66
C SER A 58 -0.34 16.99 -3.56
N ARG A 59 -0.12 17.38 -2.30
CA ARG A 59 -0.56 16.60 -1.14
C ARG A 59 -2.08 16.39 -1.12
N ASP A 60 -2.83 17.39 -1.58
CA ASP A 60 -4.31 17.41 -1.58
C ASP A 60 -4.91 16.80 -2.86
N ASN A 61 -4.09 16.51 -3.87
CA ASN A 61 -4.46 15.78 -5.08
C ASN A 61 -3.30 14.88 -5.54
N PRO A 62 -2.99 13.82 -4.76
CA PRO A 62 -1.87 12.97 -5.06
C PRO A 62 -2.15 12.16 -6.33
N VAL A 63 -1.11 11.86 -7.08
CA VAL A 63 -1.22 10.99 -8.24
C VAL A 63 -1.65 9.60 -7.79
N ARG A 64 -2.72 9.09 -8.37
CA ARG A 64 -3.25 7.76 -8.04
C ARG A 64 -2.55 6.71 -8.90
N VAL A 65 -2.02 5.65 -8.27
CA VAL A 65 -1.35 4.54 -8.96
C VAL A 65 -1.59 3.21 -8.23
N LEU A 66 -1.13 2.12 -8.83
CA LEU A 66 -1.14 0.78 -8.23
C LEU A 66 0.25 0.38 -7.73
N GLY A 67 0.40 0.37 -6.41
CA GLY A 67 1.57 -0.11 -5.68
C GLY A 67 2.86 0.68 -5.95
N PRO A 68 3.96 0.32 -5.27
CA PRO A 68 5.25 0.99 -5.46
C PRO A 68 5.79 0.93 -6.89
N HIS A 69 5.39 -0.11 -7.63
CA HIS A 69 5.73 -0.22 -9.05
C HIS A 69 5.03 0.86 -9.89
N GLY A 70 3.74 1.11 -9.65
CA GLY A 70 2.98 2.15 -10.34
C GLY A 70 3.57 3.53 -10.12
N GLU A 71 4.04 3.83 -8.91
CA GLU A 71 4.72 5.10 -8.59
C GLU A 71 5.94 5.32 -9.48
N ARG A 72 6.84 4.34 -9.52
CA ARG A 72 8.06 4.41 -10.34
C ARG A 72 7.75 4.45 -11.83
N ALA A 73 6.74 3.70 -12.28
CA ALA A 73 6.35 3.66 -13.68
C ALA A 73 5.78 5.01 -14.15
N PHE A 74 4.94 5.66 -13.33
CA PHE A 74 4.43 7.00 -13.60
C PHE A 74 5.57 8.03 -13.66
N LEU A 75 6.47 8.04 -12.67
CA LEU A 75 7.61 8.97 -12.64
C LEU A 75 8.53 8.78 -13.84
N ALA A 76 8.72 7.55 -14.32
CA ALA A 76 9.50 7.25 -15.52
C ALA A 76 8.84 7.77 -16.83
N ARG A 77 7.51 7.95 -16.83
CA ARG A 77 6.78 8.59 -17.94
C ARG A 77 6.88 10.10 -17.92
N LEU A 78 7.22 10.74 -16.79
CA LEU A 78 7.32 12.19 -16.73
C LEU A 78 8.41 12.72 -17.67
N ARG A 79 8.15 13.87 -18.26
CA ARG A 79 9.08 14.67 -19.03
C ARG A 79 9.11 16.10 -18.49
N CYS A 80 10.31 16.61 -18.32
CA CYS A 80 10.57 18.01 -18.02
C CYS A 80 10.10 18.90 -19.19
N PRO A 81 9.95 20.22 -18.99
CA PRO A 81 9.57 21.13 -20.07
C PRO A 81 10.47 21.06 -21.31
N ALA A 82 11.76 20.74 -21.12
CA ALA A 82 12.73 20.55 -22.21
C ALA A 82 12.63 19.18 -22.92
N GLY A 83 11.78 18.27 -22.44
CA GLY A 83 11.56 16.95 -23.03
C GLY A 83 12.41 15.82 -22.44
N ASP A 84 13.37 16.11 -21.55
CA ASP A 84 14.16 15.09 -20.87
C ASP A 84 13.40 14.44 -19.71
N ALA A 85 13.79 13.23 -19.32
CA ALA A 85 13.27 12.60 -18.10
C ALA A 85 13.81 13.30 -16.83
N PRO A 86 12.98 13.57 -15.81
CA PRO A 86 13.48 14.09 -14.54
C PRO A 86 14.23 12.99 -13.76
N ALA A 87 15.18 13.41 -12.91
CA ALA A 87 15.70 12.53 -11.86
C ALA A 87 14.70 12.51 -10.70
N PHE A 88 14.50 11.35 -10.07
CA PHE A 88 13.59 11.24 -8.92
C PHE A 88 14.06 10.24 -7.87
N HIS A 89 13.67 10.47 -6.62
CA HIS A 89 13.82 9.52 -5.53
C HIS A 89 12.70 9.70 -4.49
N ARG A 90 12.38 8.61 -3.78
CA ARG A 90 11.36 8.64 -2.72
C ARG A 90 11.93 9.32 -1.47
N ILE A 91 11.21 10.27 -0.92
CA ILE A 91 11.60 11.02 0.29
C ILE A 91 10.86 10.57 1.56
N GLY A 92 9.82 9.73 1.43
CA GLY A 92 9.17 9.10 2.58
C GLY A 92 7.67 8.92 2.40
N SER A 93 7.03 8.43 3.47
CA SER A 93 5.57 8.43 3.61
C SER A 93 5.13 9.65 4.40
N PHE A 94 3.98 10.20 4.02
CA PHE A 94 3.52 11.51 4.48
C PHE A 94 2.20 11.45 5.24
N GLY A 95 1.79 10.26 5.69
CA GLY A 95 0.54 10.02 6.40
C GLY A 95 -0.65 9.91 5.47
N ALA A 96 -1.86 9.98 6.03
CA ALA A 96 -3.09 9.87 5.27
C ALA A 96 -3.27 11.06 4.30
N GLY A 97 -3.63 10.75 3.05
CA GLY A 97 -4.05 11.71 2.04
C GLY A 97 -5.58 11.85 1.93
N PRO A 98 -6.08 12.54 0.89
CA PRO A 98 -7.51 12.81 0.70
C PRO A 98 -8.37 11.53 0.50
N TYR A 99 -7.73 10.43 0.11
CA TYR A 99 -8.37 9.13 -0.14
C TYR A 99 -8.26 8.17 1.06
N GLU A 100 -7.90 8.67 2.24
CA GLU A 100 -7.75 7.91 3.50
C GLU A 100 -6.70 6.79 3.50
N SER A 101 -5.93 6.68 2.43
CA SER A 101 -4.71 5.88 2.29
C SER A 101 -3.47 6.71 2.59
N ILE A 102 -2.38 6.04 2.94
CA ILE A 102 -1.07 6.67 3.13
C ILE A 102 -0.53 7.11 1.76
N ILE A 103 -0.06 8.34 1.68
CA ILE A 103 0.61 8.88 0.49
C ILE A 103 2.12 8.87 0.67
N ASP A 104 2.83 8.69 -0.44
CA ASP A 104 4.27 8.79 -0.53
C ASP A 104 4.68 10.07 -1.25
N GLY A 105 5.84 10.61 -0.88
CA GLY A 105 6.44 11.78 -1.51
C GLY A 105 7.68 11.41 -2.29
N TYR A 106 7.83 12.01 -3.46
CA TYR A 106 9.00 11.89 -4.32
C TYR A 106 9.60 13.26 -4.61
N ALA A 107 10.89 13.41 -4.36
CA ALA A 107 11.67 14.52 -4.87
C ALA A 107 11.92 14.28 -6.37
N VAL A 108 11.54 15.23 -7.21
CA VAL A 108 11.63 15.18 -8.68
C VAL A 108 12.34 16.42 -9.16
N ARG A 109 13.39 16.24 -9.98
CA ARG A 109 14.26 17.34 -10.41
C ARG A 109 14.52 17.29 -11.91
N CYS A 110 14.25 18.42 -12.56
CA CYS A 110 14.64 18.69 -13.94
C CYS A 110 16.01 19.36 -14.02
N ALA A 111 16.72 19.18 -15.13
CA ALA A 111 17.98 19.86 -15.35
C ALA A 111 17.79 21.38 -15.34
N GLY A 112 18.60 22.09 -14.56
CA GLY A 112 18.54 23.57 -14.45
C GLY A 112 17.33 24.10 -13.67
N ALA A 113 16.49 23.24 -13.07
CA ALA A 113 15.35 23.63 -12.26
C ALA A 113 15.55 23.27 -10.78
N GLY A 114 14.75 23.91 -9.91
CA GLY A 114 14.62 23.49 -8.52
C GLY A 114 14.01 22.10 -8.39
N GLU A 115 14.15 21.52 -7.20
CA GLU A 115 13.47 20.28 -6.84
C GLU A 115 11.98 20.55 -6.56
N ALA A 116 11.11 19.70 -7.10
CA ALA A 116 9.69 19.67 -6.81
C ALA A 116 9.35 18.38 -6.05
N VAL A 117 8.29 18.41 -5.24
CA VAL A 117 7.75 17.20 -4.61
C VAL A 117 6.49 16.77 -5.33
N VAL A 118 6.44 15.51 -5.74
CA VAL A 118 5.24 14.85 -6.27
C VAL A 118 4.75 13.86 -5.22
N TYR A 119 3.49 14.02 -4.80
CA TYR A 119 2.82 13.11 -3.91
C TYR A 119 2.03 12.07 -4.71
N MET A 120 2.09 10.82 -4.26
CA MET A 120 1.45 9.69 -4.91
C MET A 120 0.69 8.84 -3.88
N ASP A 121 -0.44 8.30 -4.29
CA ASP A 121 -1.20 7.32 -3.52
C ASP A 121 -1.23 6.00 -4.30
N MET A 122 -0.59 4.98 -3.72
CA MET A 122 -0.38 3.70 -4.37
C MET A 122 -1.53 2.69 -4.20
N TYR A 123 -2.64 3.08 -3.54
CA TYR A 123 -3.74 2.17 -3.21
C TYR A 123 -4.93 2.28 -4.18
N HIS A 124 -4.66 2.55 -5.47
CA HIS A 124 -5.69 2.73 -6.50
C HIS A 124 -5.60 1.66 -7.59
N PRO A 125 -6.01 0.40 -7.32
CA PRO A 125 -5.98 -0.67 -8.31
C PRO A 125 -6.88 -0.37 -9.50
N GLY A 126 -6.38 -0.66 -10.70
CA GLY A 126 -7.12 -0.44 -11.95
C GLY A 126 -7.15 1.03 -12.42
N HIS A 127 -6.53 1.95 -11.68
CA HIS A 127 -6.36 3.32 -12.14
C HIS A 127 -5.00 3.52 -12.81
N ASP A 128 -5.02 4.11 -14.00
CA ASP A 128 -3.84 4.61 -14.69
C ASP A 128 -3.97 6.14 -14.80
N GLU A 129 -3.03 6.86 -14.21
CA GLU A 129 -3.01 8.31 -14.29
C GLU A 129 -2.51 8.74 -15.68
N THR A 130 -3.37 9.48 -16.39
CA THR A 130 -3.11 9.93 -17.76
C THR A 130 -2.77 11.41 -17.84
N GLN A 131 -2.79 12.12 -16.70
CA GLN A 131 -2.46 13.53 -16.62
C GLN A 131 -1.11 13.74 -15.93
N ALA A 132 -0.37 14.77 -16.38
CA ALA A 132 0.91 15.14 -15.77
C ALA A 132 0.69 16.13 -14.61
N PRO A 133 1.48 16.07 -13.52
CA PRO A 133 1.54 17.13 -12.54
C PRO A 133 1.98 18.45 -13.17
N ALA A 134 1.63 19.57 -12.56
CA ALA A 134 1.99 20.89 -13.08
C ALA A 134 3.51 21.01 -13.31
N GLY A 135 3.90 21.53 -14.48
CA GLY A 135 5.30 21.68 -14.87
C GLY A 135 5.94 20.45 -15.54
N PHE A 136 5.19 19.36 -15.71
CA PHE A 136 5.63 18.16 -16.43
C PHE A 136 4.71 17.83 -17.61
N ALA A 137 5.20 16.97 -18.50
CA ALA A 137 4.40 16.25 -19.49
C ALA A 137 4.51 14.74 -19.24
N LEU A 138 3.63 13.94 -19.86
CA LEU A 138 3.74 12.49 -19.90
C LEU A 138 4.22 12.03 -21.28
N ALA A 139 5.21 11.14 -21.30
CA ALA A 139 5.55 10.36 -22.48
C ALA A 139 4.56 9.17 -22.61
N HIS A 140 4.17 8.89 -23.86
CA HIS A 140 3.34 7.77 -24.26
C HIS A 140 4.19 6.59 -24.74
#